data_AF-A0A9D4QW24-F1
#
_entry.id   AF-A0A9D4QW24-F1
#
_cell.length_a   1.000
_cell.length_b   1.000
_cell.length_c   1.000
_cell.angle_alpha   90.00
_cell.angle_beta   90.00
_cell.angle_gamma   90.00
#
_symmetry.space_group_name_H-M   'P 1'
#
loop_
_entity.id
_entity.type
_entity.pdbx_description
1 polymer ?
#
loop_
_entity_poly.entity_id
_entity_poly.type
_entity_poly.pdbx_seq_one_letter_code
_entity_poly.pdbx_strand_id
1 'polypeptide(L)' 'MSEHALTRVHRKIFKEVHGRLFEIWEKYEDNDMKTTQLLRECSHIIGLGPSTTQDDIHDEDF' A
#
# COMPACT_ATOMS: atom_id res chain seq x y z
N MET A 1 8.63 -2.20 -19.75
CA MET A 1 7.23 -1.76 -19.59
C MET A 1 7.10 -0.34 -20.13
N SER A 2 5.98 0.03 -20.77
CA SER A 2 5.76 1.45 -21.13
C SER A 2 5.27 2.24 -19.92
N GLU A 3 5.54 3.54 -19.89
CA GLU A 3 5.15 4.45 -18.80
C GLU A 3 3.64 4.37 -18.48
N HIS A 4 2.80 4.25 -19.51
CA HIS A 4 1.35 4.06 -19.35
C HIS A 4 0.98 2.75 -18.65
N ALA A 5 1.74 1.67 -18.85
CA ALA A 5 1.51 0.41 -18.14
C ALA A 5 1.84 0.56 -16.65
N LEU A 6 2.92 1.26 -16.32
CA LEU A 6 3.31 1.57 -14.95
C LEU A 6 2.27 2.43 -14.24
N THR A 7 1.76 3.47 -14.90
CA THR A 7 0.68 4.31 -14.34
C THR A 7 -0.58 3.52 -14.02
N ARG A 8 -0.97 2.57 -14.88
CA ARG A 8 -2.14 1.71 -14.64
C ARG A 8 -1.95 0.80 -13.42
N VAL A 9 -0.76 0.19 -13.29
CA VAL A 9 -0.42 -0.65 -12.13
C VAL A 9 -0.41 0.18 -10.86
N HIS A 10 0.20 1.37 -10.88
CA HIS A 10 0.22 2.29 -9.74
C HIS A 10 -1.20 2.69 -9.30
N ARG A 11 -2.07 3.07 -10.25
CA ARG A 11 -3.48 3.41 -9.94
C ARG A 11 -4.24 2.23 -9.35
N LYS A 12 -3.99 1.02 -9.84
CA LYS A 12 -4.61 -0.19 -9.31
C LYS A 12 -4.19 -0.45 -7.86
N ILE A 13 -2.89 -0.45 -7.59
CA ILE A 13 -2.34 -0.65 -6.25
C ILE A 13 -2.85 0.45 -5.31
N PHE A 14 -2.83 1.70 -5.76
CA PHE A 14 -3.34 2.83 -4.99
C PHE A 14 -4.81 2.64 -4.60
N LYS A 15 -5.67 2.26 -5.57
CA LYS A 15 -7.09 2.04 -5.29
C LYS A 15 -7.31 0.90 -4.30
N GLU A 16 -6.54 -0.17 -4.41
CA GLU A 16 -6.66 -1.36 -3.55
C GLU A 16 -6.18 -1.05 -2.11
N VAL A 17 -5.03 -0.41 -1.96
CA VAL A 17 -4.48 0.02 -0.67
C VAL A 17 -5.41 1.02 0.01
N HIS A 18 -5.83 2.06 -0.69
CA HIS A 18 -6.70 3.08 -0.10
C HIS A 18 -8.08 2.52 0.24
N GLY A 19 -8.67 1.69 -0.63
CA GLY A 19 -9.96 1.06 -0.36
C GLY A 19 -9.92 0.23 0.93
N ARG A 20 -8.92 -0.64 1.07
CA ARG A 20 -8.77 -1.48 2.26
C ARG A 20 -8.47 -0.65 3.51
N LEU A 21 -7.68 0.42 3.39
CA LEU A 21 -7.39 1.31 4.52
C LEU A 21 -8.65 2.01 5.04
N PHE A 22 -9.51 2.50 4.14
CA PHE A 22 -10.77 3.13 4.51
C PHE A 22 -11.73 2.15 5.20
N GLU A 23 -11.88 0.92 4.68
CA GLU A 23 -12.73 -0.10 5.31
C GLU A 23 -12.27 -0.47 6.73
N ILE A 24 -10.97 -0.54 6.97
CA ILE A 24 -10.41 -0.83 8.30
C ILE A 24 -10.60 0.37 9.24
N TRP A 25 -10.47 1.58 8.71
CA TRP A 25 -10.68 2.80 9.47
C TRP A 25 -12.13 2.94 9.95
N GLU A 26 -13.11 2.68 9.08
CA GLU A 26 -14.52 2.67 9.44
C GLU A 26 -14.80 1.66 10.58
N LYS A 27 -14.27 0.44 10.48
CA LYS A 27 -14.41 -0.57 11.56
C LYS A 27 -13.79 -0.14 12.88
N TYR A 28 -12.69 0.61 12.83
CA TYR A 28 -12.06 1.16 14.01
C TYR A 28 -12.91 2.27 14.63
N GLU A 29 -13.46 3.18 13.81
CA GLU A 29 -14.35 4.26 14.24
C GLU A 29 -15.65 3.71 14.87
N ASP A 30 -16.19 2.63 14.30
CA ASP A 30 -17.37 1.92 14.82
C ASP A 30 -17.09 1.12 16.11
N ASN A 31 -15.86 1.16 16.65
CA ASN A 31 -15.40 0.36 17.80
C ASN A 31 -15.51 -1.16 17.60
N ASP A 32 -15.69 -1.64 16.36
CA ASP A 32 -15.68 -3.07 15.99
C ASP A 32 -14.24 -3.62 15.88
N MET A 33 -13.25 -2.73 15.89
CA MET A 33 -11.83 -3.09 15.84
C MET A 33 -11.02 -2.38 16.92
N LYS A 34 -10.14 -3.12 17.60
CA LYS A 34 -9.17 -2.52 18.54
C LYS A 34 -8.00 -1.89 17.80
N THR A 35 -7.37 -0.89 18.43
CA THR A 35 -6.17 -0.23 17.89
C THR A 35 -5.06 -1.21 17.53
N THR A 36 -4.87 -2.30 18.29
CA THR A 36 -3.87 -3.33 17.99
C THR A 36 -4.18 -4.13 16.72
N GLN A 37 -5.47 -4.34 16.41
CA GLN A 37 -5.92 -4.99 15.18
C GLN A 37 -5.77 -4.04 13.98
N LEU A 38 -6.11 -2.76 14.15
CA LEU A 38 -5.89 -1.70 13.16
C LEU A 38 -4.41 -1.63 12.74
N LEU A 39 -3.50 -1.54 13.72
CA LEU A 39 -2.06 -1.45 13.45
C LEU A 39 -1.52 -2.71 12.74
N ARG A 40 -2.02 -3.90 13.11
CA ARG A 40 -1.66 -5.15 12.44
C ARG A 40 -2.14 -5.17 10.99
N GLU A 41 -3.38 -4.77 10.73
CA GLU A 41 -3.89 -4.70 9.36
C GLU A 41 -3.17 -3.66 8.51
N CYS A 42 -2.85 -2.49 9.07
CA CYS A 42 -2.03 -1.48 8.38
C CYS A 42 -0.65 -2.02 8.00
N SER A 43 0.00 -2.81 8.86
CA SER A 43 1.27 -3.48 8.54
C SER A 43 1.14 -4.44 7.35
N HIS A 44 0.02 -5.18 7.24
CA HIS A 44 -0.24 -6.06 6.10
C HIS A 44 -0.52 -5.28 4.81
N ILE A 45 -1.23 -4.13 4.90
CA ILE A 45 -1.52 -3.29 3.73
C ILE A 45 -0.25 -2.66 3.16
N ILE A 46 0.66 -2.18 4.01
CA ILE A 46 1.92 -1.59 3.55
C ILE A 46 2.82 -2.66 2.92
N GLY A 47 2.74 -3.91 3.39
CA GLY A 47 3.39 -5.06 2.76
C GLY A 47 2.89 -5.41 1.35
N LEU A 48 1.78 -4.81 0.88
CA LEU A 48 1.26 -4.92 -0.48
C LEU A 48 1.70 -3.78 -1.41
N GLY A 49 2.47 -2.80 -0.89
CA GLY A 49 3.17 -1.85 -1.75
C GLY A 49 4.08 -2.60 -2.73
N PRO A 50 4.40 -2.03 -3.91
CA PRO A 50 5.37 -2.65 -4.80
C PRO A 50 6.59 -2.94 -3.93
N SER A 51 6.88 -4.22 -3.72
CA SER A 51 8.18 -4.61 -3.24
C SER A 51 9.10 -3.98 -4.26
N THR A 52 9.82 -2.94 -3.87
CA THR A 52 11.00 -2.53 -4.59
C THR A 52 11.83 -3.80 -4.64
N THR A 53 11.74 -4.51 -5.75
CA THR A 53 12.83 -5.35 -6.20
C THR A 53 14.06 -4.50 -5.99
N GLN A 54 14.92 -5.06 -5.17
CA GLN A 54 16.18 -4.53 -4.69
C GLN A 54 17.16 -4.39 -5.87
N ASP A 55 16.76 -3.65 -6.92
CA ASP A 55 17.46 -3.57 -8.21
C ASP A 55 17.41 -2.17 -8.87
N ASP A 56 16.89 -1.13 -8.20
CA ASP A 56 16.94 0.26 -8.74
C ASP A 56 17.52 1.28 -7.74
N ILE A 57 18.44 0.83 -6.86
CA ILE A 57 19.48 1.73 -6.32
C ILE A 57 20.76 1.38 -7.08
N HIS A 58 20.81 1.79 -8.34
CA HIS A 58 22.10 2.05 -8.97
C HIS A 58 22.48 3.47 -8.55
N ASP A 59 23.46 3.54 -7.66
CA ASP A 59 24.41 4.64 -7.60
C ASP A 59 24.79 5.02 -9.03
N GLU A 60 24.42 6.23 -9.45
CA GLU A 60 25.16 6.96 -10.48
C GLU A 60 25.44 8.34 -9.88
N ASP A 61 26.66 8.47 -9.37
CA ASP A 61 27.39 9.71 -9.20
C ASP A 61 27.17 10.67 -10.39
N PHE A 62 26.68 11.88 -10.12
CA PHE A 62 27.31 13.14 -10.55
C PHE A 62 26.73 14.38 -9.86
#